data_AF-A0A8D0HJ71-F1
#
_entry.id   AF-A0A8D0HJ71-F1
#
_cell.length_a   1.000
_cell.length_b   1.000
_cell.length_c   1.000
_cell.angle_alpha   90.00
_cell.angle_beta   90.00
_cell.angle_gamma   90.00
#
_symmetry.space_group_name_H-M   'P 1'
#
loop_
_entity.id
_entity.type
_entity.pdbx_description
1 polymer ?
#
loop_
_entity_poly.entity_id
_entity_poly.type
_entity_poly.pdbx_seq_one_letter_code
_entity_poly.pdbx_strand_id
1 'polypeptide(L)'
;ELEFKELCLHTKLLAPVNCPIADFLMKAPEPPPALIVRNAVQMLKTIDAMDTWEDLTELGYHLADLPVEPHLGKMVLCAVVLKCLDPILTIACTLAYRDPFVLPTQASQKRAAMLCRKRFTAGTFSDHMALLRAFQAWQKARSDGWERAFCEKNFLSQATMEIIIGMRTQLLGQLRASGFVRARGGGDIRDVNTNSENWAVVKGALVAGMYPNIVHVDRENVVLTGSKEKRVRFHPTSVLSQPQYKKIPPANGQAAAIQALPTDWIIYDEMTRAHRIANIRCCSAVTPVTVALFCGPAKLPSNALQEPSSFRVDGVPNDSSDSEMEDRTTANLTALKLDEWLNFKLDPEAASLLLQLRQKWHNLFLRRMRAPSKPWSQVDEATIRAIIAVLSTEEQSAGLQQPSGIGQRPRPMSSEELPLASSWRSNSSRKSSAETDFSDDSSNAEKVLMKSTSPAFHQPQKYKERGSLHSKRSSDDRSDQSSVKSTDSSSYPSPCASPSPPSSGKGSKSPSPRPNMPVRYFIMKSSNLRNLEISQQKGIWSTTPSNERKLNRAFWESSVVYLIFSVQGSGHFQVRIFKVEWIRKESLPFQFAHHLLNPWNDNKKVQISRDGQELEPQVGEQLLQLWDRIPLGEKNATD
;
A
#
# COMPACT_ATOMS: atom_id res chain seq x y z
N GLU A 1 16.03 12.71 9.93
CA GLU A 1 15.64 13.28 8.61
C GLU A 1 14.21 12.93 8.22
N LEU A 2 13.78 11.66 8.32
CA LEU A 2 12.46 11.18 7.85
C LEU A 2 11.28 12.04 8.40
N GLU A 3 11.18 12.18 9.72
CA GLU A 3 10.16 12.96 10.44
C GLU A 3 10.07 14.43 9.96
N PHE A 4 11.19 15.02 9.56
CA PHE A 4 11.26 16.43 9.15
C PHE A 4 10.60 16.68 7.79
N LYS A 5 10.45 15.65 6.93
CA LYS A 5 9.72 15.77 5.66
C LYS A 5 8.23 16.04 5.92
N GLU A 6 7.64 15.26 6.81
CA GLU A 6 6.24 15.37 7.23
C GLU A 6 5.99 16.66 8.02
N LEU A 7 6.92 17.02 8.93
CA LEU A 7 6.89 18.30 9.64
C LEU A 7 6.90 19.50 8.68
N CYS A 8 7.71 19.48 7.62
CA CYS A 8 7.77 20.59 6.65
C CYS A 8 6.47 20.75 5.85
N LEU A 9 5.82 19.65 5.46
CA LEU A 9 4.48 19.69 4.83
C LEU A 9 3.44 20.31 5.77
N HIS A 10 3.32 19.76 6.99
CA HIS A 10 2.37 20.27 7.99
C HIS A 10 2.67 21.71 8.41
N THR A 11 3.95 22.11 8.47
CA THR A 11 4.34 23.50 8.71
C THR A 11 3.75 24.42 7.65
N LYS A 12 3.84 24.06 6.35
CA LYS A 12 3.32 24.92 5.28
C LYS A 12 1.79 24.97 5.21
N LEU A 13 1.08 24.00 5.82
CA LEU A 13 -0.37 24.08 6.03
C LEU A 13 -0.79 25.05 7.14
N LEU A 14 0.12 25.37 8.08
CA LEU A 14 -0.17 26.18 9.27
C LEU A 14 0.53 27.56 9.25
N ALA A 15 1.62 27.69 8.50
CA ALA A 15 2.41 28.92 8.42
C ALA A 15 1.66 30.01 7.63
N PRO A 16 1.84 31.30 7.97
CA PRO A 16 1.32 32.41 7.19
C PRO A 16 1.79 32.37 5.73
N VAL A 17 0.95 32.90 4.83
CA VAL A 17 1.28 33.07 3.41
C VAL A 17 2.62 33.82 3.26
N ASN A 18 3.47 33.36 2.32
CA ASN A 18 4.83 33.85 2.09
C ASN A 18 5.83 33.67 3.25
N CYS A 19 5.51 32.93 4.31
CA CYS A 19 6.48 32.56 5.34
C CYS A 19 7.33 31.34 4.90
N PRO A 20 8.67 31.42 4.89
CA PRO A 20 9.52 30.24 4.69
C PRO A 20 9.39 29.25 5.84
N ILE A 21 9.56 27.96 5.54
CA ILE A 21 9.36 26.87 6.52
C ILE A 21 10.42 26.93 7.63
N ALA A 22 11.65 27.30 7.29
CA ALA A 22 12.71 27.52 8.28
C ALA A 22 12.37 28.65 9.25
N ASP A 23 11.89 29.79 8.75
CA ASP A 23 11.59 30.98 9.57
C ASP A 23 10.37 30.79 10.47
N PHE A 24 9.47 29.87 10.11
CA PHE A 24 8.39 29.42 10.99
C PHE A 24 8.93 28.47 12.08
N LEU A 25 9.68 27.43 11.70
CA LEU A 25 10.22 26.45 12.65
C LEU A 25 11.25 27.03 13.63
N MET A 26 11.96 28.10 13.26
CA MET A 26 12.83 28.86 14.16
C MET A 26 12.10 29.54 15.33
N LYS A 27 10.76 29.58 15.32
CA LYS A 27 9.91 30.12 16.41
C LYS A 27 9.40 29.04 17.38
N ALA A 28 9.72 27.77 17.13
CA ALA A 28 9.38 26.68 18.05
C ALA A 28 10.19 26.78 19.36
N PRO A 29 9.69 26.25 20.50
CA PRO A 29 10.40 26.27 21.78
C PRO A 29 11.78 25.59 21.74
N GLU A 30 11.92 24.55 20.90
CA GLU A 30 13.19 23.93 20.54
C GLU A 30 13.28 23.88 19.00
N PRO A 31 13.96 24.84 18.35
CA PRO A 31 13.96 24.96 16.90
C PRO A 31 14.88 23.91 16.24
N PRO A 32 14.42 23.20 15.20
CA PRO A 32 15.20 22.14 14.57
C PRO A 32 16.39 22.68 13.76
N PRO A 33 17.51 21.93 13.64
CA PRO A 33 18.70 22.42 12.94
C PRO A 33 18.40 22.80 11.48
N ALA A 34 18.67 24.06 11.12
CA ALA A 34 18.29 24.64 9.83
C ALA A 34 18.81 23.87 8.59
N LEU A 35 19.93 23.14 8.70
CA LEU A 35 20.42 22.26 7.64
C LEU A 35 19.46 21.08 7.37
N ILE A 36 18.88 20.49 8.42
CA ILE A 36 17.94 19.37 8.31
C ILE A 36 16.61 19.86 7.70
N VAL A 37 16.14 21.05 8.10
CA VAL A 37 14.97 21.69 7.49
C VAL A 37 15.21 21.96 6.00
N ARG A 38 16.35 22.55 5.63
CA ARG A 38 16.73 22.80 4.23
C ARG A 38 16.83 21.51 3.41
N ASN A 39 17.41 20.44 3.96
CA ASN A 39 17.45 19.13 3.32
C ASN A 39 16.03 18.56 3.08
N ALA A 40 15.14 18.66 4.08
CA ALA A 40 13.77 18.17 3.98
C ALA A 40 12.95 18.96 2.95
N VAL A 41 13.03 20.29 2.97
CA VAL A 41 12.39 21.17 1.97
C VAL A 41 12.95 20.90 0.57
N GLN A 42 14.26 20.75 0.40
CA GLN A 42 14.85 20.42 -0.89
C GLN A 42 14.36 19.06 -1.42
N MET A 43 14.21 18.06 -0.55
CA MET A 43 13.61 16.77 -0.93
C MET A 43 12.16 16.95 -1.40
N LEU A 44 11.35 17.74 -0.68
CA LEU A 44 9.95 18.02 -1.05
C LEU A 44 9.84 18.74 -2.40
N LYS A 45 10.76 19.65 -2.72
CA LYS A 45 10.89 20.27 -4.05
C LYS A 45 11.29 19.25 -5.12
N THR A 46 12.27 18.40 -4.84
CA THR A 46 12.73 17.32 -5.74
C THR A 46 11.63 16.30 -6.06
N ILE A 47 10.68 16.03 -5.16
CA ILE A 47 9.53 15.15 -5.45
C ILE A 47 8.28 15.89 -5.98
N ASP A 48 8.39 17.14 -6.43
CA ASP A 48 7.28 18.00 -6.91
C ASP A 48 6.17 18.25 -5.85
N ALA A 49 6.43 18.01 -4.55
CA ALA A 49 5.47 18.27 -3.47
C ALA A 49 5.40 19.75 -3.08
N MET A 50 6.51 20.47 -3.23
CA MET A 50 6.60 21.93 -3.13
C MET A 50 7.16 22.51 -4.42
N ASP A 51 6.84 23.76 -4.72
CA ASP A 51 7.45 24.51 -5.81
C ASP A 51 8.75 25.23 -5.39
N THR A 52 9.30 26.06 -6.28
CA THR A 52 10.53 26.82 -6.01
C THR A 52 10.42 27.74 -4.79
N TRP A 53 9.23 28.23 -4.48
CA TRP A 53 8.94 29.23 -3.43
C TRP A 53 8.48 28.62 -2.10
N GLU A 54 8.58 27.29 -1.95
CA GLU A 54 8.08 26.53 -0.79
C GLU A 54 6.55 26.51 -0.68
N ASP A 55 5.81 26.81 -1.74
CA ASP A 55 4.34 26.65 -1.75
C ASP A 55 3.97 25.21 -2.10
N LEU A 56 2.90 24.71 -1.47
CA LEU A 56 2.44 23.32 -1.66
C LEU A 56 1.81 23.16 -3.04
N THR A 57 2.26 22.14 -3.77
CA THR A 57 1.59 21.74 -5.00
C THR A 57 0.33 20.92 -4.70
N GLU A 58 -0.52 20.73 -5.71
CA GLU A 58 -1.63 19.76 -5.68
C GLU A 58 -1.20 18.38 -5.16
N LEU A 59 0.02 17.94 -5.51
CA LEU A 59 0.61 16.72 -4.98
C LEU A 59 0.94 16.89 -3.50
N GLY A 60 1.63 17.97 -3.11
CA GLY A 60 1.98 18.27 -1.72
C GLY A 60 0.80 18.24 -0.75
N TYR A 61 -0.34 18.80 -1.13
CA TYR A 61 -1.58 18.72 -0.33
C TYR A 61 -2.03 17.27 -0.12
N HIS A 62 -2.11 16.45 -1.18
CA HIS A 62 -2.47 15.03 -1.04
C HIS A 62 -1.43 14.23 -0.26
N LEU A 63 -0.14 14.59 -0.32
CA LEU A 63 0.92 13.93 0.44
C LEU A 63 0.86 14.24 1.94
N ALA A 64 0.35 15.40 2.34
CA ALA A 64 0.13 15.72 3.75
C ALA A 64 -1.07 14.96 4.36
N ASP A 65 -2.09 14.62 3.57
CA ASP A 65 -3.25 13.82 4.00
C ASP A 65 -2.96 12.31 4.13
N LEU A 66 -1.80 11.82 3.64
CA LEU A 66 -1.48 10.38 3.61
C LEU A 66 -0.63 9.96 4.83
N PRO A 67 -1.00 8.87 5.54
CA PRO A 67 -0.30 8.39 6.73
C PRO A 67 0.92 7.52 6.39
N VAL A 68 1.78 8.02 5.48
CA VAL A 68 3.06 7.44 5.04
C VAL A 68 3.99 8.57 4.61
N GLU A 69 5.29 8.31 4.54
CA GLU A 69 6.23 9.31 4.03
C GLU A 69 5.84 9.88 2.65
N PRO A 70 6.13 11.17 2.36
CA PRO A 70 5.74 11.81 1.10
C PRO A 70 6.20 11.09 -0.17
N HIS A 71 7.37 10.44 -0.11
CA HIS A 71 7.91 9.68 -1.24
C HIS A 71 7.12 8.38 -1.51
N LEU A 72 6.73 7.67 -0.44
CA LEU A 72 5.83 6.51 -0.50
C LEU A 72 4.40 6.92 -0.88
N GLY A 73 3.94 8.09 -0.43
CA GLY A 73 2.69 8.70 -0.89
C GLY A 73 2.70 8.95 -2.41
N LYS A 74 3.79 9.52 -2.96
CA LYS A 74 3.95 9.72 -4.41
C LYS A 74 3.94 8.38 -5.15
N MET A 75 4.63 7.36 -4.62
CA MET A 75 4.61 5.98 -5.13
C MET A 75 3.17 5.44 -5.29
N VAL A 76 2.36 5.59 -4.24
CA VAL A 76 0.99 5.08 -4.17
C VAL A 76 0.04 5.87 -5.07
N LEU A 77 0.17 7.20 -5.12
CA LEU A 77 -0.62 8.06 -6.02
C LEU A 77 -0.28 7.79 -7.50
N CYS A 78 0.98 7.57 -7.84
CA CYS A 78 1.41 7.10 -9.16
C CYS A 78 0.77 5.75 -9.50
N ALA A 79 0.70 4.81 -8.56
CA ALA A 79 0.09 3.51 -8.76
C ALA A 79 -1.43 3.54 -8.98
N VAL A 80 -2.16 4.52 -8.40
CA VAL A 80 -3.58 4.76 -8.75
C VAL A 80 -3.71 5.15 -10.23
N VAL A 81 -2.87 6.08 -10.70
CA VAL A 81 -2.92 6.59 -12.08
C VAL A 81 -2.43 5.54 -13.10
N LEU A 82 -1.42 4.76 -12.74
CA LEU A 82 -0.93 3.62 -13.53
C LEU A 82 -1.83 2.37 -13.40
N LYS A 83 -2.89 2.41 -12.61
CA LYS A 83 -3.84 1.32 -12.34
C LYS A 83 -3.16 0.01 -11.87
N CYS A 84 -2.15 0.14 -11.01
CA CYS A 84 -1.35 -0.95 -10.45
C CYS A 84 -1.32 -0.94 -8.89
N LEU A 85 -2.41 -0.48 -8.25
CA LEU A 85 -2.42 -0.06 -6.85
C LEU A 85 -2.11 -1.15 -5.82
N ASP A 86 -2.74 -2.32 -5.87
CA ASP A 86 -2.72 -3.31 -4.77
C ASP A 86 -1.30 -3.86 -4.42
N PRO A 87 -0.41 -4.19 -5.39
CA PRO A 87 0.97 -4.53 -5.07
C PRO A 87 1.77 -3.34 -4.51
N ILE A 88 1.61 -2.13 -5.07
CA ILE A 88 2.31 -0.93 -4.55
C ILE A 88 1.86 -0.56 -3.15
N LEU A 89 0.56 -0.65 -2.86
CA LEU A 89 -0.02 -0.40 -1.54
C LEU A 89 0.56 -1.37 -0.50
N THR A 90 0.80 -2.61 -0.89
CA THR A 90 1.43 -3.64 -0.05
C THR A 90 2.92 -3.36 0.19
N ILE A 91 3.65 -2.97 -0.86
CA ILE A 91 5.07 -2.59 -0.77
C ILE A 91 5.23 -1.32 0.08
N ALA A 92 4.47 -0.26 -0.19
CA ALA A 92 4.49 1.00 0.54
C ALA A 92 4.28 0.81 2.05
N CYS A 93 3.27 0.03 2.47
CA CYS A 93 3.04 -0.25 3.88
C CYS A 93 4.12 -1.14 4.51
N THR A 94 4.90 -1.87 3.71
CA THR A 94 6.04 -2.65 4.21
C THR A 94 7.27 -1.75 4.43
N LEU A 95 7.55 -0.84 3.50
CA LEU A 95 8.64 0.14 3.62
C LEU A 95 8.36 1.16 4.74
N ALA A 96 7.12 1.67 4.84
CA ALA A 96 6.69 2.66 5.83
C ALA A 96 6.71 2.18 7.30
N TYR A 97 7.11 0.93 7.58
CA TYR A 97 7.19 0.41 8.95
C TYR A 97 8.46 -0.38 9.19
N ARG A 98 8.61 -1.57 8.61
CA ARG A 98 9.76 -2.45 8.84
C ARG A 98 9.79 -3.63 7.86
N ASP A 99 11.00 -3.97 7.40
CA ASP A 99 11.27 -5.24 6.71
C ASP A 99 10.77 -6.44 7.57
N PRO A 100 9.87 -7.30 7.05
CA PRO A 100 9.31 -8.41 7.80
C PRO A 100 10.26 -9.61 7.91
N PHE A 101 11.36 -9.66 7.15
CA PHE A 101 12.35 -10.73 7.22
C PHE A 101 13.25 -10.57 8.46
N VAL A 102 13.12 -11.52 9.39
CA VAL A 102 13.94 -11.59 10.60
C VAL A 102 15.28 -12.22 10.25
N LEU A 103 16.39 -11.52 10.56
CA LEU A 103 17.73 -12.08 10.43
C LEU A 103 18.13 -12.80 11.75
N PRO A 104 18.14 -14.15 11.81
CA PRO A 104 18.48 -14.88 13.02
C PRO A 104 19.95 -14.66 13.42
N THR A 105 20.30 -14.91 14.68
CA THR A 105 21.68 -14.71 15.18
C THR A 105 22.68 -15.74 14.63
N GLN A 106 22.26 -17.01 14.54
CA GLN A 106 23.10 -18.15 14.16
C GLN A 106 23.52 -18.11 12.68
N ALA A 107 24.81 -18.32 12.40
CA ALA A 107 25.37 -18.19 11.05
C ALA A 107 24.81 -19.21 10.02
N SER A 108 24.42 -20.41 10.46
CA SER A 108 23.72 -21.41 9.65
C SER A 108 22.33 -20.89 9.22
N GLN A 109 21.54 -20.44 10.19
CA GLN A 109 20.20 -19.91 9.98
C GLN A 109 20.21 -18.61 9.15
N LYS A 110 21.22 -17.75 9.29
CA LYS A 110 21.40 -16.54 8.43
C LYS A 110 21.41 -16.90 6.94
N ARG A 111 22.11 -17.97 6.54
CA ARG A 111 22.13 -18.43 5.15
C ARG A 111 20.76 -18.97 4.70
N ALA A 112 20.04 -19.65 5.59
CA ALA A 112 18.69 -20.15 5.31
C ALA A 112 17.67 -19.01 5.12
N ALA A 113 17.69 -17.99 5.99
CA ALA A 113 16.84 -16.80 5.88
C ALA A 113 17.10 -16.04 4.57
N MET A 114 18.38 -15.80 4.23
CA MET A 114 18.77 -15.19 2.95
C MET A 114 18.29 -15.99 1.73
N LEU A 115 18.37 -17.33 1.77
CA LEU A 115 17.84 -18.19 0.71
C LEU A 115 16.31 -18.14 0.63
N CYS A 116 15.61 -17.98 1.75
CA CYS A 116 14.15 -17.80 1.76
C CYS A 116 13.75 -16.46 1.12
N ARG A 117 14.39 -15.34 1.49
CA ARG A 117 14.20 -14.05 0.81
C ARG A 117 14.44 -14.16 -0.71
N LYS A 118 15.53 -14.82 -1.12
CA LYS A 118 15.87 -15.01 -2.54
C LYS A 118 14.82 -15.83 -3.31
N ARG A 119 14.16 -16.82 -2.69
CA ARG A 119 13.07 -17.59 -3.32
C ARG A 119 11.87 -16.71 -3.69
N PHE A 120 11.49 -15.74 -2.87
CA PHE A 120 10.36 -14.85 -3.16
C PHE A 120 10.60 -13.92 -4.36
N THR A 121 11.86 -13.69 -4.77
CA THR A 121 12.18 -12.83 -5.94
C THR A 121 11.73 -13.42 -7.28
N ALA A 122 11.70 -14.75 -7.41
CA ALA A 122 11.57 -15.48 -8.69
C ALA A 122 12.41 -14.90 -9.85
N GLY A 123 13.64 -14.45 -9.59
CA GLY A 123 14.56 -13.97 -10.64
C GLY A 123 14.32 -12.54 -11.15
N THR A 124 13.35 -11.81 -10.58
CA THR A 124 12.95 -10.44 -11.01
C THR A 124 13.94 -9.32 -10.66
N PHE A 125 15.11 -9.65 -10.12
CA PHE A 125 16.14 -8.71 -9.63
C PHE A 125 15.59 -7.62 -8.68
N SER A 126 14.71 -8.00 -7.75
CA SER A 126 14.00 -7.06 -6.87
C SER A 126 13.80 -7.59 -5.44
N ASP A 127 14.23 -6.81 -4.44
CA ASP A 127 13.81 -6.98 -3.04
C ASP A 127 12.32 -6.61 -2.86
N HIS A 128 11.81 -5.58 -3.55
CA HIS A 128 10.40 -5.19 -3.48
C HIS A 128 9.43 -6.32 -3.90
N MET A 129 9.79 -7.10 -4.93
CA MET A 129 9.08 -8.34 -5.28
C MET A 129 9.12 -9.38 -4.15
N ALA A 130 10.24 -9.51 -3.44
CA ALA A 130 10.36 -10.43 -2.32
C ALA A 130 9.49 -10.01 -1.13
N LEU A 131 9.37 -8.71 -0.85
CA LEU A 131 8.43 -8.18 0.16
C LEU A 131 6.98 -8.50 -0.23
N LEU A 132 6.57 -8.13 -1.45
CA LEU A 132 5.22 -8.37 -1.98
C LEU A 132 4.82 -9.85 -1.89
N ARG A 133 5.66 -10.74 -2.43
CA ARG A 133 5.36 -12.18 -2.47
C ARG A 133 5.43 -12.85 -1.10
N ALA A 134 6.26 -12.37 -0.18
CA ALA A 134 6.24 -12.83 1.21
C ALA A 134 4.92 -12.47 1.90
N PHE A 135 4.40 -11.25 1.69
CA PHE A 135 3.10 -10.83 2.23
C PHE A 135 1.94 -11.63 1.61
N GLN A 136 1.90 -11.78 0.27
CA GLN A 136 0.86 -12.56 -0.42
C GLN A 136 0.83 -14.02 0.05
N ALA A 137 2.00 -14.66 0.15
CA ALA A 137 2.11 -16.04 0.61
C ALA A 137 1.79 -16.22 2.10
N TRP A 138 2.18 -15.26 2.96
CA TRP A 138 1.75 -15.22 4.36
C TRP A 138 0.23 -15.08 4.49
N GLN A 139 -0.38 -14.19 3.71
CA GLN A 139 -1.82 -13.97 3.79
C GLN A 139 -2.62 -15.19 3.31
N LYS A 140 -2.12 -15.94 2.32
CA LYS A 140 -2.68 -17.26 2.00
C LYS A 140 -2.52 -18.22 3.17
N ALA A 141 -1.33 -18.35 3.75
CA ALA A 141 -1.13 -19.22 4.91
C ALA A 141 -2.04 -18.85 6.10
N ARG A 142 -2.39 -17.57 6.26
CA ARG A 142 -3.39 -17.10 7.21
C ARG A 142 -4.81 -17.51 6.86
N SER A 143 -5.27 -17.32 5.61
CA SER A 143 -6.60 -17.79 5.19
C SER A 143 -6.77 -19.31 5.22
N ASP A 144 -5.64 -20.02 5.29
CA ASP A 144 -5.55 -21.47 5.35
C ASP A 144 -5.25 -21.95 6.81
N GLY A 145 -5.10 -21.05 7.79
CA GLY A 145 -4.95 -21.37 9.23
C GLY A 145 -3.55 -21.79 9.73
N TRP A 146 -2.48 -21.56 8.98
CA TRP A 146 -1.11 -22.00 9.31
C TRP A 146 -0.03 -20.90 9.23
N GLU A 147 -0.41 -19.64 9.48
CA GLU A 147 0.48 -18.48 9.33
C GLU A 147 1.70 -18.48 10.27
N ARG A 148 1.57 -19.07 11.47
CA ARG A 148 2.71 -19.22 12.42
C ARG A 148 3.82 -20.08 11.81
N ALA A 149 3.46 -21.28 11.36
CA ALA A 149 4.38 -22.21 10.72
C ALA A 149 4.93 -21.67 9.40
N PHE A 150 4.15 -20.86 8.66
CA PHE A 150 4.66 -20.13 7.50
C PHE A 150 5.72 -19.09 7.89
N CYS A 151 5.46 -18.29 8.92
CA CYS A 151 6.40 -17.27 9.40
C CYS A 151 7.72 -17.88 9.89
N GLU A 152 7.65 -18.91 10.74
CA GLU A 152 8.83 -19.65 11.23
C GLU A 152 9.67 -20.21 10.07
N LYS A 153 9.02 -20.94 9.15
CA LYS A 153 9.68 -21.60 8.01
C LYS A 153 10.36 -20.64 7.03
N ASN A 154 9.88 -19.40 6.93
CA ASN A 154 10.38 -18.40 6.00
C ASN A 154 11.19 -17.27 6.66
N PHE A 155 11.39 -17.34 7.98
CA PHE A 155 12.06 -16.30 8.80
C PHE A 155 11.34 -14.94 8.71
N LEU A 156 10.02 -14.92 8.89
CA LEU A 156 9.18 -13.72 8.86
C LEU A 156 8.58 -13.41 10.24
N SER A 157 8.42 -12.13 10.55
CA SER A 157 7.75 -11.64 11.75
C SER A 157 6.23 -11.59 11.56
N GLN A 158 5.48 -12.46 12.25
CA GLN A 158 4.01 -12.42 12.23
C GLN A 158 3.48 -11.06 12.67
N ALA A 159 3.97 -10.51 13.79
CA ALA A 159 3.54 -9.21 14.31
C ALA A 159 3.79 -8.06 13.32
N THR A 160 4.87 -8.13 12.52
CA THR A 160 5.12 -7.16 11.45
C THR A 160 4.09 -7.27 10.34
N MET A 161 3.72 -8.49 9.93
CA MET A 161 2.69 -8.71 8.91
C MET A 161 1.28 -8.26 9.38
N GLU A 162 0.93 -8.46 10.65
CA GLU A 162 -0.31 -7.93 11.26
C GLU A 162 -0.38 -6.40 11.19
N ILE A 163 0.74 -5.71 11.44
CA ILE A 163 0.81 -4.24 11.35
C ILE A 163 0.71 -3.78 9.89
N ILE A 164 1.39 -4.45 8.96
CA ILE A 164 1.33 -4.12 7.52
C ILE A 164 -0.11 -4.23 6.98
N ILE A 165 -0.87 -5.28 7.32
CA ILE A 165 -2.28 -5.38 6.86
C ILE A 165 -3.19 -4.30 7.48
N GLY A 166 -2.90 -3.87 8.72
CA GLY A 166 -3.55 -2.70 9.35
C GLY A 166 -3.28 -1.41 8.58
N MET A 167 -2.00 -1.07 8.35
CA MET A 167 -1.58 0.12 7.60
C MET A 167 -2.14 0.11 6.17
N ARG A 168 -2.12 -1.05 5.48
CA ARG A 168 -2.70 -1.24 4.15
C ARG A 168 -4.20 -0.92 4.11
N THR A 169 -4.91 -1.23 5.20
CA THR A 169 -6.34 -0.93 5.36
C THR A 169 -6.58 0.56 5.61
N GLN A 170 -5.77 1.19 6.47
CA GLN A 170 -5.84 2.63 6.75
C GLN A 170 -5.51 3.48 5.51
N LEU A 171 -4.44 3.15 4.79
CA LEU A 171 -3.98 3.88 3.60
C LEU A 171 -4.99 3.78 2.45
N LEU A 172 -5.58 2.59 2.22
CA LEU A 172 -6.70 2.42 1.29
C LEU A 172 -7.98 3.17 1.76
N GLY A 173 -8.14 3.36 3.07
CA GLY A 173 -9.18 4.22 3.64
C GLY A 173 -9.03 5.67 3.19
N GLN A 174 -7.83 6.25 3.33
CA GLN A 174 -7.58 7.64 2.93
C GLN A 174 -7.65 7.84 1.41
N LEU A 175 -7.13 6.92 0.60
CA LEU A 175 -7.31 6.97 -0.86
C LEU A 175 -8.78 6.97 -1.29
N ARG A 176 -9.70 6.43 -0.47
CA ARG A 176 -11.14 6.52 -0.71
C ARG A 176 -11.73 7.84 -0.22
N ALA A 177 -11.27 8.38 0.91
CA ALA A 177 -11.69 9.67 1.44
C ALA A 177 -11.33 10.83 0.49
N SER A 178 -10.08 10.86 0.00
CA SER A 178 -9.56 11.83 -0.98
C SER A 178 -10.06 11.56 -2.42
N GLY A 179 -10.90 10.53 -2.63
CA GLY A 179 -11.59 10.30 -3.91
C GLY A 179 -10.76 9.70 -5.04
N PHE A 180 -9.54 9.21 -4.75
CA PHE A 180 -8.68 8.46 -5.69
C PHE A 180 -9.20 7.04 -5.96
N VAL A 181 -9.84 6.41 -4.97
CA VAL A 181 -10.46 5.08 -5.11
C VAL A 181 -11.95 5.19 -4.80
N ARG A 182 -12.80 4.88 -5.79
CA ARG A 182 -14.26 4.99 -5.69
C ARG A 182 -14.88 3.69 -5.17
N ALA A 183 -16.09 3.78 -4.63
CA ALA A 183 -16.82 2.60 -4.12
C ALA A 183 -17.39 1.71 -5.24
N ARG A 184 -17.78 2.30 -6.38
CA ARG A 184 -18.37 1.63 -7.55
C ARG A 184 -18.07 2.43 -8.84
N GLY A 185 -18.04 1.74 -9.98
CA GLY A 185 -17.88 2.32 -11.32
C GLY A 185 -16.41 2.54 -11.72
N GLY A 186 -16.17 3.39 -12.72
CA GLY A 186 -14.81 3.83 -13.05
C GLY A 186 -14.11 4.44 -11.82
N GLY A 187 -12.81 4.16 -11.67
CA GLY A 187 -12.03 4.45 -10.47
C GLY A 187 -12.32 3.55 -9.26
N ASP A 188 -13.15 2.49 -9.36
CA ASP A 188 -13.28 1.52 -8.26
C ASP A 188 -12.02 0.68 -8.06
N ILE A 189 -11.97 -0.11 -6.97
CA ILE A 189 -10.78 -0.90 -6.61
C ILE A 189 -10.32 -1.87 -7.71
N ARG A 190 -11.18 -2.27 -8.66
CA ARG A 190 -10.84 -3.07 -9.85
C ARG A 190 -10.26 -2.22 -10.97
N ASP A 191 -10.84 -1.06 -11.22
CA ASP A 191 -10.33 -0.14 -12.24
C ASP A 191 -8.92 0.37 -11.90
N VAL A 192 -8.62 0.70 -10.64
CA VAL A 192 -7.26 1.10 -10.20
C VAL A 192 -6.28 -0.08 -10.08
N ASN A 193 -6.63 -1.26 -10.62
CA ASN A 193 -5.84 -2.49 -10.56
C ASN A 193 -5.80 -3.28 -11.88
N THR A 194 -6.26 -2.72 -13.00
CA THR A 194 -6.25 -3.43 -14.31
C THR A 194 -4.85 -3.86 -14.75
N ASN A 195 -3.82 -3.17 -14.27
CA ASN A 195 -2.43 -3.35 -14.68
C ASN A 195 -1.57 -3.96 -13.56
N SER A 196 -2.16 -4.38 -12.44
CA SER A 196 -1.42 -4.89 -11.26
C SER A 196 -0.69 -6.21 -11.49
N GLU A 197 -1.01 -6.96 -12.55
CA GLU A 197 -0.25 -8.14 -13.00
C GLU A 197 0.95 -7.79 -13.90
N ASN A 198 1.16 -6.52 -14.28
CA ASN A 198 2.29 -6.10 -15.12
C ASN A 198 3.42 -5.53 -14.23
N TRP A 199 4.61 -6.14 -14.29
CA TRP A 199 5.72 -5.78 -13.40
C TRP A 199 6.42 -4.50 -13.83
N ALA A 200 6.56 -4.24 -15.13
CA ALA A 200 7.12 -3.01 -15.66
C ALA A 200 6.31 -1.78 -15.22
N VAL A 201 4.99 -1.88 -15.22
CA VAL A 201 4.06 -0.82 -14.75
C VAL A 201 4.14 -0.64 -13.23
N VAL A 202 4.30 -1.72 -12.46
CA VAL A 202 4.55 -1.64 -11.01
C VAL A 202 5.92 -1.02 -10.73
N LYS A 203 6.99 -1.39 -11.46
CA LYS A 203 8.29 -0.73 -11.39
C LYS A 203 8.21 0.76 -11.73
N GLY A 204 7.40 1.16 -12.70
CA GLY A 204 7.15 2.57 -13.00
C GLY A 204 6.64 3.36 -11.79
N ALA A 205 5.68 2.80 -11.05
CA ALA A 205 5.21 3.39 -9.80
C ALA A 205 6.30 3.40 -8.71
N LEU A 206 7.06 2.31 -8.55
CA LEU A 206 8.20 2.25 -7.61
C LEU A 206 9.25 3.35 -7.93
N VAL A 207 9.65 3.50 -9.20
CA VAL A 207 10.62 4.51 -9.64
C VAL A 207 10.14 5.92 -9.35
N ALA A 208 8.86 6.22 -9.65
CA ALA A 208 8.26 7.52 -9.37
C ALA A 208 8.16 7.87 -7.88
N GLY A 209 8.18 6.87 -6.99
CA GLY A 209 8.18 7.03 -5.54
C GLY A 209 9.57 7.02 -4.91
N MET A 210 10.52 6.29 -5.50
CA MET A 210 11.89 6.16 -4.98
C MET A 210 12.79 7.33 -5.38
N TYR A 211 12.59 7.96 -6.55
CA TYR A 211 13.41 9.12 -6.96
C TYR A 211 13.47 10.20 -5.85
N PRO A 212 14.67 10.66 -5.41
CA PRO A 212 15.98 10.52 -6.05
C PRO A 212 16.84 9.31 -5.64
N ASN A 213 16.31 8.33 -4.91
CA ASN A 213 17.02 7.13 -4.46
C ASN A 213 17.25 6.11 -5.60
N ILE A 214 18.16 6.46 -6.50
CA ILE A 214 18.61 5.65 -7.64
C ILE A 214 20.14 5.63 -7.72
N VAL A 215 20.68 4.55 -8.28
CA VAL A 215 22.10 4.42 -8.67
C VAL A 215 22.22 3.91 -10.10
N HIS A 216 23.27 4.37 -10.78
CA HIS A 216 23.70 3.87 -12.09
C HIS A 216 24.74 2.75 -11.93
N VAL A 217 24.76 1.83 -12.89
CA VAL A 217 25.75 0.75 -12.99
C VAL A 217 26.83 1.16 -13.97
N ASP A 218 27.99 1.52 -13.45
CA ASP A 218 29.21 1.65 -14.25
C ASP A 218 29.73 0.23 -14.55
N ARG A 219 29.57 -0.21 -15.81
CA ARG A 219 30.01 -1.54 -16.28
C ARG A 219 31.51 -1.61 -16.56
N GLU A 220 32.16 -0.49 -16.86
CA GLU A 220 33.59 -0.41 -17.19
C GLU A 220 34.42 -0.57 -15.90
N ASN A 221 34.12 0.25 -14.89
CA ASN A 221 34.78 0.23 -13.58
C ASN A 221 34.15 -0.81 -12.62
N VAL A 222 33.04 -1.44 -13.02
CA VAL A 222 32.26 -2.44 -12.24
C VAL A 222 31.87 -1.91 -10.85
N VAL A 223 31.31 -0.70 -10.82
CA VAL A 223 30.85 -0.02 -9.59
C VAL A 223 29.41 0.50 -9.72
N LEU A 224 28.78 0.71 -8.57
CA LEU A 224 27.51 1.44 -8.48
C LEU A 224 27.81 2.90 -8.13
N THR A 225 27.22 3.84 -8.86
CA THR A 225 27.38 5.28 -8.64
C THR A 225 26.03 5.94 -8.34
N GLY A 226 25.99 6.77 -7.29
CA GLY A 226 24.85 7.63 -6.98
C GLY A 226 25.13 9.08 -7.38
N SER A 227 24.10 9.94 -7.33
CA SER A 227 24.20 11.38 -7.59
C SER A 227 25.36 12.07 -6.84
N LYS A 228 25.67 11.64 -5.61
CA LYS A 228 26.76 12.16 -4.78
C LYS A 228 27.82 11.10 -4.45
N GLU A 229 27.45 9.82 -4.51
CA GLU A 229 28.26 8.68 -4.07
C GLU A 229 29.03 8.03 -5.23
N LYS A 230 30.31 8.39 -5.39
CA LYS A 230 31.22 7.78 -6.39
C LYS A 230 31.44 6.26 -6.23
N ARG A 231 31.00 5.64 -5.13
CA ARG A 231 31.13 4.19 -4.89
C ARG A 231 30.11 3.66 -3.88
N VAL A 232 29.10 2.97 -4.40
CA VAL A 232 28.02 2.31 -3.64
C VAL A 232 28.20 0.78 -3.70
N ARG A 233 27.66 0.05 -2.72
CA ARG A 233 27.56 -1.42 -2.68
C ARG A 233 26.14 -1.87 -2.32
N PHE A 234 25.82 -3.12 -2.61
CA PHE A 234 24.62 -3.75 -2.05
C PHE A 234 24.84 -4.09 -0.56
N HIS A 235 23.87 -3.80 0.30
CA HIS A 235 23.86 -4.28 1.67
C HIS A 235 23.67 -5.82 1.69
N PRO A 236 24.36 -6.59 2.55
CA PRO A 236 24.32 -8.07 2.51
C PRO A 236 22.95 -8.75 2.70
N THR A 237 21.91 -8.00 3.10
CA THR A 237 20.53 -8.49 3.18
C THR A 237 19.75 -8.36 1.88
N SER A 238 20.20 -7.53 0.93
CA SER A 238 19.59 -7.39 -0.38
C SER A 238 19.81 -8.66 -1.20
N VAL A 239 18.77 -9.09 -1.91
CA VAL A 239 18.85 -10.22 -2.85
C VAL A 239 19.84 -9.98 -4.00
N LEU A 240 20.14 -8.72 -4.32
CA LEU A 240 21.13 -8.34 -5.33
C LEU A 240 22.59 -8.45 -4.83
N SER A 241 22.84 -8.52 -3.53
CA SER A 241 24.20 -8.69 -2.98
C SER A 241 24.82 -10.07 -3.21
N GLN A 242 24.04 -11.02 -3.76
CA GLN A 242 24.41 -12.42 -3.86
C GLN A 242 24.52 -12.88 -5.31
N PRO A 243 25.72 -13.20 -5.83
CA PRO A 243 25.86 -13.77 -7.17
C PRO A 243 25.01 -15.04 -7.32
N GLN A 244 24.59 -15.34 -8.54
CA GLN A 244 23.67 -16.45 -8.80
C GLN A 244 24.32 -17.83 -8.56
N TYR A 245 25.66 -17.91 -8.61
CA TYR A 245 26.42 -19.16 -8.54
C TYR A 245 27.24 -19.30 -7.24
N LYS A 246 27.14 -20.49 -6.61
CA LYS A 246 27.65 -20.81 -5.27
C LYS A 246 29.18 -20.98 -5.13
N LYS A 247 30.00 -20.44 -6.05
CA LYS A 247 31.46 -20.73 -6.13
C LYS A 247 32.38 -19.50 -6.20
N ILE A 248 31.86 -18.28 -6.03
CA ILE A 248 32.67 -17.05 -6.14
C ILE A 248 33.22 -16.65 -4.75
N PRO A 249 34.53 -16.36 -4.60
CA PRO A 249 35.11 -15.87 -3.35
C PRO A 249 34.49 -14.56 -2.88
N PRO A 250 34.39 -14.32 -1.55
CA PRO A 250 33.66 -13.16 -1.00
C PRO A 250 34.24 -11.79 -1.41
N ALA A 251 35.52 -11.71 -1.76
CA ALA A 251 36.14 -10.48 -2.28
C ALA A 251 35.54 -10.02 -3.62
N ASN A 252 35.17 -10.97 -4.50
CA ASN A 252 34.70 -10.70 -5.86
C ASN A 252 33.16 -10.70 -5.96
N GLY A 253 32.45 -10.97 -4.86
CA GLY A 253 30.99 -11.11 -4.85
C GLY A 253 30.23 -9.88 -5.33
N GLN A 254 30.70 -8.67 -5.01
CA GLN A 254 30.08 -7.41 -5.46
C GLN A 254 30.26 -7.19 -6.98
N ALA A 255 31.43 -7.50 -7.53
CA ALA A 255 31.70 -7.36 -8.96
C ALA A 255 30.85 -8.34 -9.79
N ALA A 256 30.83 -9.61 -9.37
CA ALA A 256 29.99 -10.63 -10.01
C ALA A 256 28.48 -10.38 -9.84
N ALA A 257 28.06 -9.72 -8.75
CA ALA A 257 26.69 -9.27 -8.57
C ALA A 257 26.32 -8.13 -9.54
N ILE A 258 27.22 -7.17 -9.76
CA ILE A 258 27.05 -6.07 -10.71
C ILE A 258 27.00 -6.58 -12.15
N GLN A 259 27.95 -7.43 -12.55
CA GLN A 259 28.01 -8.01 -13.90
C GLN A 259 26.77 -8.86 -14.24
N ALA A 260 26.12 -9.45 -13.23
CA ALA A 260 24.90 -10.24 -13.41
C ALA A 260 23.60 -9.41 -13.48
N LEU A 261 23.66 -8.08 -13.49
CA LEU A 261 22.49 -7.21 -13.62
C LEU A 261 22.01 -7.10 -15.09
N PRO A 262 20.70 -7.26 -15.36
CA PRO A 262 20.16 -7.15 -16.71
C PRO A 262 20.00 -5.70 -17.21
N THR A 263 20.05 -4.72 -16.31
CA THR A 263 19.89 -3.29 -16.63
C THR A 263 20.81 -2.43 -15.78
N ASP A 264 21.05 -1.20 -16.24
CA ASP A 264 22.09 -0.31 -15.70
C ASP A 264 21.59 0.67 -14.65
N TRP A 265 20.34 0.51 -14.20
CA TRP A 265 19.71 1.39 -13.23
C TRP A 265 19.06 0.58 -12.11
N ILE A 266 19.25 1.05 -10.87
CA ILE A 266 18.71 0.43 -9.66
C ILE A 266 18.04 1.50 -8.80
N ILE A 267 16.78 1.26 -8.41
CA ILE A 267 16.14 1.96 -7.28
C ILE A 267 16.53 1.31 -5.95
N TYR A 268 16.57 2.10 -4.88
CA TYR A 268 16.77 1.63 -3.52
C TYR A 268 15.89 2.41 -2.53
N ASP A 269 15.69 1.83 -1.35
CA ASP A 269 14.89 2.40 -0.26
C ASP A 269 15.80 3.16 0.72
N GLU A 270 16.51 2.46 1.62
CA GLU A 270 17.53 3.05 2.47
C GLU A 270 18.94 3.07 1.83
N MET A 271 19.73 4.11 2.12
CA MET A 271 21.19 4.10 2.00
C MET A 271 21.85 4.23 3.38
N THR A 272 22.83 3.38 3.67
CA THR A 272 23.61 3.41 4.92
C THR A 272 25.10 3.68 4.63
N ARG A 273 25.66 4.73 5.25
CA ARG A 273 27.04 5.18 5.02
C ARG A 273 27.98 4.66 6.09
N ALA A 274 29.04 3.97 5.67
CA ALA A 274 30.11 3.47 6.55
C ALA A 274 31.46 4.00 6.04
N HIS A 275 32.03 4.99 6.74
CA HIS A 275 33.22 5.72 6.32
C HIS A 275 33.08 6.26 4.86
N ARG A 276 33.91 5.77 3.92
CA ARG A 276 33.93 6.18 2.51
C ARG A 276 32.99 5.35 1.61
N ILE A 277 32.24 4.39 2.15
CA ILE A 277 31.41 3.47 1.36
C ILE A 277 29.94 3.58 1.74
N ALA A 278 29.08 3.81 0.75
CA ALA A 278 27.62 3.70 0.87
C ALA A 278 27.16 2.27 0.60
N ASN A 279 26.16 1.80 1.34
CA ASN A 279 25.56 0.46 1.18
C ASN A 279 24.03 0.62 1.11
N ILE A 280 23.44 0.28 -0.04
CA ILE A 280 22.00 0.44 -0.31
C ILE A 280 21.19 -0.82 0.03
N ARG A 281 19.93 -0.63 0.41
CA ARG A 281 18.98 -1.67 0.82
C ARG A 281 17.69 -1.60 0.00
N CYS A 282 16.90 -2.68 0.09
CA CYS A 282 15.69 -2.91 -0.70
C CYS A 282 15.84 -2.51 -2.19
N CYS A 283 16.76 -3.16 -2.88
CA CYS A 283 17.17 -2.72 -4.21
C CYS A 283 16.30 -3.37 -5.31
N SER A 284 16.13 -2.72 -6.46
CA SER A 284 15.50 -3.33 -7.64
C SER A 284 16.06 -2.79 -8.95
N ALA A 285 16.40 -3.70 -9.88
CA ALA A 285 16.83 -3.34 -11.23
C ALA A 285 15.65 -2.82 -12.07
N VAL A 286 15.84 -1.69 -12.74
CA VAL A 286 14.82 -0.97 -13.55
C VAL A 286 15.40 -0.61 -14.91
N THR A 287 14.57 -0.40 -15.93
CA THR A 287 15.05 -0.11 -17.30
C THR A 287 15.32 1.38 -17.51
N PRO A 288 16.20 1.77 -18.45
CA PRO A 288 16.52 3.18 -18.72
C PRO A 288 15.31 4.06 -19.02
N VAL A 289 14.34 3.61 -19.84
CA VAL A 289 13.11 4.37 -20.10
C VAL A 289 12.19 4.41 -18.89
N THR A 290 12.19 3.38 -18.03
CA THR A 290 11.47 3.48 -16.74
C THR A 290 12.03 4.65 -15.92
N VAL A 291 13.36 4.79 -15.81
CA VAL A 291 13.97 5.95 -15.13
C VAL A 291 13.65 7.25 -15.87
N ALA A 292 13.82 7.30 -17.19
CA ALA A 292 13.65 8.51 -17.96
C ALA A 292 12.19 9.03 -18.02
N LEU A 293 11.22 8.14 -17.84
CA LEU A 293 9.79 8.49 -17.82
C LEU A 293 9.32 9.03 -16.46
N PHE A 294 9.90 8.55 -15.34
CA PHE A 294 9.38 8.77 -13.99
C PHE A 294 10.31 9.51 -13.01
N CYS A 295 11.63 9.57 -13.24
CA CYS A 295 12.59 10.32 -12.41
C CYS A 295 12.77 11.77 -12.89
N GLY A 296 13.27 12.67 -12.04
CA GLY A 296 13.51 14.08 -12.39
C GLY A 296 12.24 14.94 -12.41
N PRO A 297 12.37 16.27 -12.43
CA PRO A 297 11.25 17.22 -12.31
C PRO A 297 10.19 17.07 -13.39
N ALA A 298 8.92 17.34 -13.03
CA ALA A 298 7.78 17.21 -13.94
C ALA A 298 7.78 18.23 -15.10
N LYS A 299 8.47 19.38 -14.92
CA LYS A 299 8.77 20.37 -15.95
C LYS A 299 10.26 20.34 -16.25
N LEU A 300 10.62 20.09 -17.51
CA LEU A 300 12.00 20.17 -17.99
C LEU A 300 12.27 21.55 -18.61
N PRO A 301 13.52 22.06 -18.57
CA PRO A 301 13.89 23.29 -19.26
C PRO A 301 13.89 23.10 -20.78
N SER A 302 13.82 24.21 -21.54
CA SER A 302 13.74 24.18 -23.01
C SER A 302 14.95 23.56 -23.70
N ASN A 303 16.11 23.52 -23.03
CA ASN A 303 17.36 22.89 -23.47
C ASN A 303 17.57 21.47 -22.91
N ALA A 304 16.51 20.82 -22.42
CA ALA A 304 16.56 19.44 -21.93
C ALA A 304 16.78 18.40 -23.04
N LEU A 305 16.39 18.72 -24.27
CA LEU A 305 16.78 17.96 -25.46
C LEU A 305 17.93 18.72 -26.13
N GLN A 306 19.09 18.06 -26.27
CA GLN A 306 20.28 18.65 -26.88
C GLN A 306 20.66 17.79 -28.08
N GLU A 307 20.41 18.33 -29.28
CA GLU A 307 20.77 17.71 -30.55
C GLU A 307 22.29 17.48 -30.63
N PRO A 308 22.74 16.45 -31.38
CA PRO A 308 24.17 16.21 -31.58
C PRO A 308 24.87 17.45 -32.14
N SER A 309 25.98 17.84 -31.53
CA SER A 309 26.77 18.99 -31.96
C SER A 309 27.51 18.68 -33.26
N SER A 310 26.82 18.88 -34.39
CA SER A 310 27.45 18.84 -35.71
C SER A 310 28.61 19.84 -35.74
N PHE A 311 29.85 19.35 -35.84
CA PHE A 311 31.01 20.21 -36.10
C PHE A 311 30.76 20.99 -37.39
N ARG A 312 30.67 22.32 -37.28
CA ARG A 312 30.71 23.20 -38.46
C ARG A 312 32.14 23.16 -39.00
N VAL A 313 32.35 22.38 -40.06
CA VAL A 313 33.63 22.31 -40.77
C VAL A 313 33.76 23.55 -41.67
N ASP A 314 34.09 24.68 -41.04
CA ASP A 314 34.57 25.88 -41.71
C ASP A 314 36.08 26.02 -41.47
N GLY A 315 36.88 25.39 -42.34
CA GLY A 315 38.31 25.68 -42.49
C GLY A 315 39.30 24.56 -42.16
N VAL A 316 40.12 24.23 -43.17
CA VAL A 316 41.43 23.53 -43.12
C VAL A 316 41.40 22.05 -42.67
N PRO A 317 41.69 21.08 -43.58
CA PRO A 317 42.07 19.73 -43.17
C PRO A 317 43.52 19.74 -42.63
N ASN A 318 43.78 18.94 -41.59
CA ASN A 318 45.14 18.65 -41.14
C ASN A 318 45.27 17.15 -40.84
N ASP A 319 46.49 16.62 -40.96
CA ASP A 319 46.73 15.20 -41.23
C ASP A 319 46.92 14.33 -39.96
N SER A 320 46.73 13.02 -40.11
CA SER A 320 47.14 11.92 -39.24
C SER A 320 46.52 11.78 -37.82
N SER A 321 45.53 10.88 -37.69
CA SER A 321 45.42 9.92 -36.57
C SER A 321 44.39 8.82 -36.87
N ASP A 322 44.83 7.56 -36.90
CA ASP A 322 44.04 6.42 -37.39
C ASP A 322 43.33 5.67 -36.23
N SER A 323 42.60 6.43 -35.40
CA SER A 323 42.01 5.91 -34.14
C SER A 323 40.56 6.33 -33.88
N GLU A 324 39.86 6.93 -34.85
CA GLU A 324 38.50 7.48 -34.66
C GLU A 324 37.35 6.55 -35.13
N MET A 325 37.52 5.22 -35.05
CA MET A 325 36.46 4.30 -35.49
C MET A 325 35.31 4.14 -34.48
N GLU A 326 35.53 4.46 -33.19
CA GLU A 326 34.52 4.23 -32.14
C GLU A 326 33.51 5.38 -31.98
N ASP A 327 33.87 6.65 -32.23
CA ASP A 327 33.00 7.80 -31.85
C ASP A 327 31.98 8.21 -32.93
N ARG A 328 32.06 7.66 -34.16
CA ARG A 328 31.11 8.01 -35.25
C ARG A 328 29.67 7.54 -35.02
N THR A 329 29.46 6.53 -34.18
CA THR A 329 28.12 6.04 -33.80
C THR A 329 27.52 6.88 -32.68
N THR A 330 28.33 7.29 -31.71
CA THR A 330 27.94 8.18 -30.60
C THR A 330 27.73 9.63 -31.02
N ALA A 331 28.43 10.11 -32.06
CA ALA A 331 28.34 11.48 -32.57
C ALA A 331 26.94 11.91 -33.04
N ASN A 332 26.07 10.98 -33.43
CA ASN A 332 24.71 11.27 -33.92
C ASN A 332 23.61 11.18 -32.84
N LEU A 333 23.96 10.82 -31.60
CA LEU A 333 22.98 10.63 -30.53
C LEU A 333 22.56 11.96 -29.89
N THR A 334 21.26 12.12 -29.67
CA THR A 334 20.67 13.26 -28.95
C THR A 334 20.74 13.02 -27.45
N ALA A 335 21.13 14.04 -26.68
CA ALA A 335 21.17 13.98 -25.23
C ALA A 335 19.87 14.50 -24.61
N LEU A 336 19.13 13.61 -23.93
CA LEU A 336 17.99 13.96 -23.08
C LEU A 336 18.46 14.12 -21.63
N LYS A 337 18.44 15.37 -21.14
CA LYS A 337 18.84 15.76 -19.79
C LYS A 337 17.60 16.02 -18.93
N LEU A 338 17.44 15.27 -17.85
CA LEU A 338 16.29 15.39 -16.94
C LEU A 338 16.62 16.18 -15.67
N ASP A 339 17.86 16.05 -15.22
CA ASP A 339 18.42 16.56 -13.96
C ASP A 339 19.96 16.59 -14.15
N GLU A 340 20.71 17.29 -13.30
CA GLU A 340 22.17 17.52 -13.44
C GLU A 340 22.96 16.24 -13.78
N TRP A 341 22.57 15.13 -13.19
CA TRP A 341 23.21 13.82 -13.34
C TRP A 341 22.42 12.81 -14.18
N LEU A 342 21.15 13.09 -14.51
CA LEU A 342 20.29 12.20 -15.30
C LEU A 342 20.33 12.57 -16.78
N ASN A 343 21.33 12.03 -17.47
CA ASN A 343 21.63 12.28 -18.87
C ASN A 343 21.51 10.97 -19.67
N PHE A 344 20.67 10.93 -20.69
CA PHE A 344 20.47 9.77 -21.55
C PHE A 344 20.86 10.12 -22.99
N LYS A 345 21.67 9.29 -23.65
CA LYS A 345 21.93 9.38 -25.10
C LYS A 345 20.98 8.42 -25.83
N LEU A 346 20.19 8.92 -26.78
CA LEU A 346 19.31 8.11 -27.63
C LEU A 346 19.30 8.64 -29.07
N ASP A 347 18.75 7.88 -30.01
CA ASP A 347 18.44 8.38 -31.35
C ASP A 347 17.48 9.60 -31.27
N PRO A 348 17.59 10.59 -32.17
CA PRO A 348 16.80 11.83 -32.10
C PRO A 348 15.28 11.58 -32.06
N GLU A 349 14.77 10.63 -32.85
CA GLU A 349 13.35 10.26 -32.86
C GLU A 349 12.93 9.62 -31.52
N ALA A 350 13.72 8.66 -31.02
CA ALA A 350 13.45 8.00 -29.74
C ALA A 350 13.46 9.00 -28.57
N ALA A 351 14.43 9.93 -28.55
CA ALA A 351 14.51 10.99 -27.55
C ALA A 351 13.28 11.93 -27.60
N SER A 352 12.83 12.31 -28.80
CA SER A 352 11.63 13.12 -29.00
C SER A 352 10.35 12.40 -28.55
N LEU A 353 10.17 11.14 -28.94
CA LEU A 353 9.01 10.31 -28.55
C LEU A 353 8.96 10.08 -27.03
N LEU A 354 10.11 9.81 -26.41
CA LEU A 354 10.26 9.65 -24.97
C LEU A 354 9.92 10.95 -24.22
N LEU A 355 10.43 12.09 -24.69
CA LEU A 355 10.12 13.41 -24.13
C LEU A 355 8.60 13.72 -24.23
N GLN A 356 7.98 13.44 -25.38
CA GLN A 356 6.53 13.59 -25.55
C GLN A 356 5.72 12.66 -24.63
N LEU A 357 6.15 11.41 -24.46
CA LEU A 357 5.50 10.45 -23.56
C LEU A 357 5.61 10.90 -22.09
N ARG A 358 6.80 11.39 -21.69
CA ARG A 358 7.06 12.00 -20.38
C ARG A 358 6.18 13.22 -20.13
N GLN A 359 6.05 14.12 -21.10
CA GLN A 359 5.16 15.28 -21.01
C GLN A 359 3.69 14.85 -20.88
N LYS A 360 3.24 13.84 -21.64
CA LYS A 360 1.87 13.30 -21.54
C LYS A 360 1.60 12.66 -20.18
N TRP A 361 2.55 11.88 -19.64
CA TRP A 361 2.50 11.31 -18.29
C TRP A 361 2.34 12.39 -17.20
N HIS A 362 3.26 13.36 -17.12
CA HIS A 362 3.23 14.37 -16.06
C HIS A 362 1.98 15.26 -16.14
N ASN A 363 1.53 15.62 -17.35
CA ASN A 363 0.27 16.36 -17.53
C ASN A 363 -0.96 15.53 -17.12
N LEU A 364 -0.98 14.21 -17.39
CA LEU A 364 -2.02 13.31 -16.87
C LEU A 364 -2.00 13.23 -15.35
N PHE A 365 -0.83 13.03 -14.74
CA PHE A 365 -0.67 12.92 -13.30
C PHE A 365 -1.13 14.19 -12.58
N LEU A 366 -0.74 15.37 -13.06
CA LEU A 366 -1.18 16.66 -12.50
C LEU A 366 -2.69 16.90 -12.69
N ARG A 367 -3.30 16.48 -13.80
CA ARG A 367 -4.77 16.48 -13.96
C ARG A 367 -5.46 15.56 -12.95
N ARG A 368 -4.84 14.43 -12.58
CA ARG A 368 -5.35 13.47 -11.61
C ARG A 368 -5.26 13.99 -10.18
N MET A 369 -4.18 14.69 -9.80
CA MET A 369 -4.06 15.33 -8.47
C MET A 369 -5.14 16.41 -8.28
N ARG A 370 -5.35 17.27 -9.29
CA ARG A 370 -6.37 18.34 -9.26
C ARG A 370 -7.81 17.86 -9.16
N ALA A 371 -8.12 16.68 -9.71
CA ALA A 371 -9.50 16.17 -9.76
C ALA A 371 -9.54 14.63 -9.71
N PRO A 372 -9.23 14.01 -8.56
CA PRO A 372 -9.07 12.55 -8.42
C PRO A 372 -10.25 11.75 -8.97
N SER A 373 -11.47 12.17 -8.62
CA SER A 373 -12.71 11.47 -8.97
C SER A 373 -13.27 11.77 -10.36
N LYS A 374 -12.62 12.63 -11.17
CA LYS A 374 -13.06 12.97 -12.54
C LYS A 374 -12.97 11.73 -13.45
N PRO A 375 -13.90 11.51 -14.40
CA PRO A 375 -13.76 10.43 -15.39
C PRO A 375 -12.44 10.48 -16.17
N TRP A 376 -12.11 9.36 -16.82
CA TRP A 376 -10.98 9.29 -17.76
C TRP A 376 -11.40 9.81 -19.13
N SER A 377 -10.51 10.56 -19.79
CA SER A 377 -10.67 10.91 -21.20
C SER A 377 -9.96 9.88 -22.09
N GLN A 378 -10.40 9.75 -23.34
CA GLN A 378 -9.78 8.85 -24.32
C GLN A 378 -8.27 9.11 -24.50
N VAL A 379 -7.84 10.37 -24.34
CA VAL A 379 -6.42 10.78 -24.38
C VAL A 379 -5.66 10.31 -23.13
N ASP A 380 -6.26 10.37 -21.95
CA ASP A 380 -5.67 9.83 -20.72
C ASP A 380 -5.48 8.30 -20.83
N GLU A 381 -6.49 7.58 -21.36
CA GLU A 381 -6.43 6.13 -21.57
C GLU A 381 -5.45 5.72 -22.68
N ALA A 382 -5.38 6.47 -23.77
CA ALA A 382 -4.37 6.29 -24.80
C ALA A 382 -2.94 6.51 -24.25
N THR A 383 -2.76 7.53 -23.41
CA THR A 383 -1.48 7.80 -22.73
C THR A 383 -1.07 6.63 -21.84
N ILE A 384 -1.97 6.12 -21.00
CA ILE A 384 -1.67 4.96 -20.14
C ILE A 384 -1.37 3.71 -20.97
N ARG A 385 -2.13 3.43 -22.05
CA ARG A 385 -1.84 2.28 -22.94
C ARG A 385 -0.47 2.38 -23.60
N ALA A 386 -0.07 3.57 -24.06
CA ALA A 386 1.26 3.80 -24.63
C ALA A 386 2.38 3.56 -23.59
N ILE A 387 2.20 4.05 -22.36
CA ILE A 387 3.15 3.84 -21.25
C ILE A 387 3.28 2.34 -20.93
N ILE A 388 2.16 1.61 -20.80
CA ILE A 388 2.19 0.16 -20.53
C ILE A 388 2.93 -0.58 -21.64
N ALA A 389 2.65 -0.27 -22.90
CA ALA A 389 3.30 -0.92 -24.04
C ALA A 389 4.82 -0.71 -24.03
N VAL A 390 5.27 0.55 -23.95
CA VAL A 390 6.71 0.90 -23.95
C VAL A 390 7.45 0.24 -22.79
N LEU A 391 6.93 0.33 -21.55
CA LEU A 391 7.56 -0.27 -20.38
C LEU A 391 7.63 -1.81 -20.48
N SER A 392 6.57 -2.46 -21.01
CA SER A 392 6.53 -3.92 -21.15
C SER A 392 7.49 -4.42 -22.22
N THR A 393 7.55 -3.73 -23.36
CA THR A 393 8.48 -4.05 -24.45
C THR A 393 9.93 -3.86 -24.00
N GLU A 394 10.24 -2.82 -23.21
CA GLU A 394 11.61 -2.61 -22.74
C GLU A 394 12.06 -3.61 -21.66
N GLU A 395 11.19 -4.02 -20.73
CA GLU A 395 11.52 -5.14 -19.83
C GLU A 395 11.77 -6.42 -20.64
N GLN A 396 10.96 -6.69 -21.67
CA GLN A 396 11.15 -7.85 -22.54
C GLN A 396 12.46 -7.80 -23.31
N SER A 397 12.87 -6.65 -23.86
CA SER A 397 14.18 -6.50 -24.54
C SER A 397 15.37 -6.57 -23.57
N ALA A 398 15.19 -6.15 -22.31
CA ALA A 398 16.17 -6.34 -21.24
C ALA A 398 16.23 -7.78 -20.69
N GLY A 399 15.48 -8.73 -21.28
CA GLY A 399 15.45 -10.12 -20.83
C GLY A 399 14.77 -10.35 -19.47
N LEU A 400 14.07 -9.33 -18.94
CA LEU A 400 13.35 -9.42 -17.67
C LEU A 400 12.04 -10.19 -17.88
N GLN A 401 11.93 -11.36 -17.23
CA GLN A 401 10.73 -12.18 -17.31
C GLN A 401 9.61 -11.59 -16.45
N GLN A 402 8.45 -11.35 -17.07
CA GLN A 402 7.22 -10.92 -16.43
C GLN A 402 6.72 -11.99 -15.42
N PRO A 403 6.80 -11.74 -14.10
CA PRO A 403 6.36 -12.70 -13.08
C PRO A 403 4.84 -12.77 -12.99
N SER A 404 4.29 -13.93 -12.64
CA SER A 404 2.84 -14.14 -12.48
C SER A 404 2.33 -13.83 -11.07
N GLY A 405 1.08 -13.41 -10.93
CA GLY A 405 0.35 -13.33 -9.67
C GLY A 405 0.67 -12.08 -8.83
N ILE A 406 1.17 -11.02 -9.45
CA ILE A 406 1.58 -9.78 -8.78
C ILE A 406 0.35 -9.05 -8.23
N GLY A 407 -0.75 -9.07 -8.97
CA GLY A 407 -2.04 -8.46 -8.63
C GLY A 407 -2.97 -9.38 -7.84
N GLN A 408 -2.48 -10.55 -7.37
CA GLN A 408 -3.25 -11.43 -6.49
C GLN A 408 -3.63 -10.68 -5.21
N ARG A 409 -4.92 -10.34 -5.11
CA ARG A 409 -5.42 -9.54 -4.01
C ARG A 409 -5.42 -10.31 -2.68
N PRO A 410 -5.05 -9.62 -1.60
CA PRO A 410 -5.53 -9.89 -0.25
C PRO A 410 -7.03 -10.24 -0.21
N ARG A 411 -7.35 -11.43 0.30
CA ARG A 411 -8.74 -11.81 0.61
C ARG A 411 -9.29 -10.84 1.67
N PRO A 412 -10.54 -10.34 1.55
CA PRO A 412 -11.17 -9.55 2.59
C PRO A 412 -11.26 -10.33 3.90
N MET A 413 -10.98 -9.66 5.02
CA MET A 413 -11.11 -10.23 6.37
C MET A 413 -12.60 -10.47 6.69
N SER A 414 -12.97 -11.73 6.92
CA SER A 414 -14.23 -12.11 7.56
C SER A 414 -14.24 -11.59 9.01
N SER A 415 -15.37 -11.06 9.48
CA SER A 415 -15.45 -10.37 10.78
C SER A 415 -15.61 -11.30 11.99
N GLU A 416 -15.24 -12.58 11.85
CA GLU A 416 -15.47 -13.63 12.85
C GLU A 416 -14.16 -14.23 13.40
N GLU A 417 -13.02 -14.03 12.72
CA GLU A 417 -11.71 -14.56 13.13
C GLU A 417 -10.90 -13.55 13.96
N LEU A 418 -11.38 -13.30 15.18
CA LEU A 418 -10.59 -12.66 16.24
C LEU A 418 -10.12 -13.73 17.25
N PRO A 419 -8.80 -13.92 17.46
CA PRO A 419 -8.32 -14.93 18.40
C PRO A 419 -8.76 -14.64 19.85
N LEU A 420 -9.60 -15.52 20.41
CA LEU A 420 -9.87 -15.52 21.84
C LEU A 420 -8.60 -15.88 22.63
N ALA A 421 -8.36 -15.16 23.73
CA ALA A 421 -7.16 -15.32 24.53
C ALA A 421 -7.17 -16.64 25.32
N SER A 422 -6.18 -17.49 25.02
CA SER A 422 -5.58 -18.54 25.85
C SER A 422 -6.33 -19.01 27.12
N SER A 423 -6.72 -20.28 27.15
CA SER A 423 -6.76 -21.06 28.40
C SER A 423 -5.60 -22.06 28.39
N TRP A 424 -4.69 -21.95 29.36
CA TRP A 424 -3.56 -22.87 29.50
C TRP A 424 -4.04 -24.19 30.13
N ARG A 425 -3.47 -25.33 29.71
CA ARG A 425 -3.36 -26.52 30.55
C ARG A 425 -1.97 -27.15 30.39
N SER A 426 -1.26 -27.24 31.52
CA SER A 426 0.10 -27.80 31.61
C SER A 426 0.09 -29.32 31.50
N ASN A 427 1.19 -29.90 31.01
CA ASN A 427 1.29 -31.34 30.79
C ASN A 427 2.12 -32.05 31.88
N SER A 428 1.45 -32.84 32.72
CA SER A 428 2.02 -33.71 33.76
C SER A 428 0.95 -34.74 34.19
N SER A 429 1.22 -36.02 34.42
CA SER A 429 2.51 -36.74 34.44
C SER A 429 2.36 -38.26 34.21
N ARG A 430 3.49 -38.89 33.86
CA ARG A 430 3.80 -40.34 33.71
C ARG A 430 2.95 -41.38 34.50
N LYS A 431 2.70 -42.51 33.83
CA LYS A 431 2.54 -43.90 34.35
C LYS A 431 1.25 -44.19 35.15
N SER A 432 0.72 -45.43 35.23
CA SER A 432 1.18 -46.76 34.75
C SER A 432 0.03 -47.76 34.45
N SER A 433 0.35 -48.77 33.63
CA SER A 433 -0.04 -50.21 33.76
C SER A 433 -1.50 -50.70 33.86
N ALA A 434 -1.71 -51.81 33.13
CA ALA A 434 -2.59 -52.96 33.41
C ALA A 434 -4.06 -52.95 32.90
N GLU A 435 -4.26 -53.88 31.96
CA GLU A 435 -5.36 -54.86 31.86
C GLU A 435 -6.81 -54.44 31.49
N THR A 436 -7.39 -55.28 30.60
CA THR A 436 -8.80 -55.67 30.40
C THR A 436 -9.89 -54.59 30.18
N ASP A 437 -10.91 -54.78 29.32
CA ASP A 437 -11.26 -55.92 28.44
C ASP A 437 -12.25 -55.55 27.31
N PHE A 438 -12.46 -56.46 26.37
CA PHE A 438 -13.62 -56.65 25.44
C PHE A 438 -14.14 -55.51 24.50
N SER A 439 -14.09 -55.79 23.17
CA SER A 439 -15.12 -55.71 22.10
C SER A 439 -16.34 -54.76 22.20
N ASP A 440 -16.94 -54.19 21.15
CA ASP A 440 -16.73 -54.15 19.67
C ASP A 440 -17.52 -52.89 19.15
N ASP A 441 -17.22 -52.19 18.05
CA ASP A 441 -17.37 -52.53 16.62
C ASP A 441 -18.83 -52.84 16.16
N SER A 442 -19.32 -52.49 14.96
CA SER A 442 -19.25 -51.22 14.19
C SER A 442 -20.35 -51.21 13.10
N SER A 443 -20.47 -50.09 12.36
CA SER A 443 -21.04 -50.05 11.00
C SER A 443 -22.56 -50.30 10.87
N ASN A 444 -23.23 -50.20 9.71
CA ASN A 444 -22.76 -49.83 8.37
C ASN A 444 -23.80 -49.06 7.55
N ALA A 445 -23.29 -48.61 6.40
CA ALA A 445 -23.94 -48.26 5.14
C ALA A 445 -24.92 -49.35 4.61
N GLU A 446 -25.59 -49.23 3.45
CA GLU A 446 -25.04 -48.96 2.11
C GLU A 446 -26.16 -48.62 1.08
N LYS A 447 -25.74 -48.39 -0.19
CA LYS A 447 -26.51 -48.54 -1.46
C LYS A 447 -27.40 -47.38 -1.95
N VAL A 448 -27.57 -47.12 -3.26
CA VAL A 448 -26.78 -47.35 -4.52
C VAL A 448 -27.47 -46.51 -5.67
N LEU A 449 -26.90 -46.07 -6.81
CA LEU A 449 -26.60 -46.82 -8.05
C LEU A 449 -26.09 -45.90 -9.22
N MET A 450 -25.10 -46.37 -10.02
CA MET A 450 -24.75 -46.10 -11.46
C MET A 450 -24.60 -44.67 -12.10
N LYS A 451 -24.14 -44.48 -13.36
CA LYS A 451 -22.89 -44.89 -14.10
C LYS A 451 -22.97 -44.71 -15.65
N SER A 452 -22.02 -43.99 -16.29
CA SER A 452 -21.62 -44.07 -17.74
C SER A 452 -20.48 -43.05 -18.07
N THR A 453 -19.23 -43.37 -18.45
CA THR A 453 -18.65 -43.86 -19.76
C THR A 453 -18.82 -42.89 -20.94
N SER A 454 -17.87 -42.56 -21.85
CA SER A 454 -16.42 -42.86 -22.15
C SER A 454 -15.93 -41.85 -23.26
N PRO A 455 -14.72 -41.85 -23.94
CA PRO A 455 -13.53 -42.73 -23.91
C PRO A 455 -12.16 -41.96 -23.73
N ALA A 456 -11.04 -42.35 -24.39
CA ALA A 456 -9.64 -42.03 -24.00
C ALA A 456 -8.63 -41.76 -25.16
N PHE A 457 -7.31 -41.85 -24.86
CA PHE A 457 -6.08 -41.62 -25.67
C PHE A 457 -5.57 -40.15 -25.74
N HIS A 458 -4.25 -39.84 -25.78
CA HIS A 458 -3.02 -40.65 -25.73
C HIS A 458 -1.82 -39.80 -25.20
N GLN A 459 -0.89 -40.38 -24.42
CA GLN A 459 0.50 -39.90 -24.31
C GLN A 459 1.46 -41.07 -23.98
N PRO A 460 2.72 -41.10 -24.49
CA PRO A 460 3.61 -42.25 -24.36
C PRO A 460 4.65 -42.19 -23.22
N GLN A 461 4.86 -43.38 -22.64
CA GLN A 461 6.04 -43.91 -21.91
C GLN A 461 7.32 -43.06 -21.78
N LYS A 462 7.98 -43.17 -20.60
CA LYS A 462 9.37 -43.69 -20.55
C LYS A 462 9.79 -44.28 -19.18
N TYR A 463 10.10 -45.58 -19.24
CA TYR A 463 11.08 -46.37 -18.44
C TYR A 463 10.96 -46.60 -16.92
N LYS A 464 11.21 -47.88 -16.59
CA LYS A 464 11.48 -48.51 -15.27
C LYS A 464 12.98 -48.32 -14.91
N GLU A 465 13.60 -48.77 -13.81
CA GLU A 465 13.31 -49.63 -12.64
C GLU A 465 14.40 -49.28 -11.55
N ARG A 466 14.64 -49.88 -10.36
CA ARG A 466 14.18 -51.08 -9.61
C ARG A 466 14.48 -50.89 -8.10
N GLY A 467 13.62 -51.41 -7.22
CA GLY A 467 13.88 -51.57 -5.77
C GLY A 467 12.60 -51.42 -4.94
N SER A 468 11.95 -52.50 -4.46
CA SER A 468 12.33 -53.38 -3.33
C SER A 468 11.93 -52.78 -1.96
N LEU A 469 11.13 -53.41 -1.09
CA LEU A 469 10.47 -54.74 -1.11
C LEU A 469 9.33 -54.79 -0.03
N HIS A 470 8.39 -55.75 -0.15
CA HIS A 470 7.38 -56.20 0.84
C HIS A 470 6.24 -55.24 1.29
N SER A 471 5.14 -55.70 1.94
CA SER A 471 4.10 -56.73 1.62
C SER A 471 3.10 -56.91 2.80
N LYS A 472 1.89 -57.44 2.52
CA LYS A 472 0.74 -57.78 3.44
C LYS A 472 -0.10 -56.57 3.90
N ARG A 473 -1.45 -56.49 3.77
CA ARG A 473 -2.64 -57.40 3.98
C ARG A 473 -3.28 -57.21 5.38
N SER A 474 -4.62 -57.22 5.57
CA SER A 474 -5.79 -57.39 4.65
C SER A 474 -7.14 -57.12 5.36
N SER A 475 -8.25 -57.12 4.59
CA SER A 475 -9.66 -57.47 4.94
C SER A 475 -10.45 -56.54 5.89
N ASP A 476 -11.68 -56.02 5.62
CA ASP A 476 -12.90 -56.47 4.88
C ASP A 476 -13.80 -57.43 5.75
N ASP A 477 -15.14 -57.30 5.96
CA ASP A 477 -16.21 -56.43 5.39
C ASP A 477 -17.57 -56.44 6.21
N ARG A 478 -18.48 -55.44 5.99
CA ARG A 478 -19.99 -55.42 6.09
C ARG A 478 -20.83 -55.67 7.40
N SER A 479 -21.67 -54.68 7.80
CA SER A 479 -23.18 -54.64 7.74
C SER A 479 -23.97 -55.20 8.95
N ASP A 480 -25.23 -54.85 9.30
CA ASP A 480 -26.36 -54.18 8.57
C ASP A 480 -27.43 -53.52 9.53
N GLN A 481 -28.48 -52.91 8.95
CA GLN A 481 -29.72 -52.22 9.44
C GLN A 481 -30.38 -52.61 10.81
N SER A 482 -31.20 -51.77 11.47
CA SER A 482 -32.49 -51.22 10.96
C SER A 482 -33.17 -50.08 11.79
N SER A 483 -34.22 -49.48 11.18
CA SER A 483 -35.00 -48.26 11.57
C SER A 483 -35.78 -48.33 12.91
N VAL A 484 -36.36 -47.27 13.51
CA VAL A 484 -37.12 -46.07 13.01
C VAL A 484 -36.95 -44.86 14.00
N LYS A 485 -37.64 -43.69 14.02
CA LYS A 485 -38.91 -43.16 13.46
C LYS A 485 -38.91 -41.59 13.34
N SER A 486 -40.06 -41.01 12.96
CA SER A 486 -40.43 -39.58 12.80
C SER A 486 -40.37 -38.74 14.11
N THR A 487 -40.25 -37.40 14.08
CA THR A 487 -41.20 -36.42 13.50
C THR A 487 -40.60 -35.04 13.13
N ASP A 488 -41.44 -34.29 12.40
CA ASP A 488 -41.35 -32.98 11.74
C ASP A 488 -40.41 -31.89 12.30
N SER A 489 -39.73 -31.04 11.51
CA SER A 489 -39.97 -30.42 10.17
C SER A 489 -40.60 -29.00 10.21
N SER A 490 -39.76 -28.01 9.86
CA SER A 490 -40.15 -26.72 9.25
C SER A 490 -38.91 -26.10 8.59
N SER A 491 -39.09 -25.26 7.56
CA SER A 491 -38.00 -24.79 6.68
C SER A 491 -38.25 -23.35 6.17
N TYR A 492 -37.48 -22.91 5.16
CA TYR A 492 -37.49 -21.57 4.53
C TYR A 492 -36.64 -20.48 5.25
N PRO A 493 -36.26 -19.36 4.59
CA PRO A 493 -35.08 -19.42 3.70
C PRO A 493 -34.14 -18.18 3.77
N SER A 494 -32.98 -18.29 3.12
CA SER A 494 -32.27 -17.12 2.56
C SER A 494 -32.88 -16.76 1.19
N PRO A 495 -32.99 -15.47 0.79
CA PRO A 495 -31.83 -14.80 0.19
C PRO A 495 -31.75 -13.27 0.39
N CYS A 496 -30.70 -12.68 -0.18
CA CYS A 496 -30.50 -11.23 -0.27
C CYS A 496 -31.39 -10.56 -1.32
N ALA A 497 -31.85 -9.33 -1.03
CA ALA A 497 -32.24 -8.35 -2.05
C ALA A 497 -31.94 -6.91 -1.54
N SER A 498 -31.61 -5.98 -2.44
CA SER A 498 -31.52 -4.55 -2.13
C SER A 498 -32.58 -3.80 -2.94
N PRO A 499 -33.44 -2.96 -2.31
CA PRO A 499 -34.50 -2.27 -3.03
C PRO A 499 -33.95 -1.12 -3.89
N SER A 500 -34.62 -0.88 -5.03
CA SER A 500 -34.44 0.31 -5.87
C SER A 500 -35.49 1.38 -5.54
N PRO A 501 -35.24 2.67 -5.81
CA PRO A 501 -36.15 3.75 -5.40
C PRO A 501 -37.33 3.95 -6.36
N PRO A 502 -38.53 4.30 -5.87
CA PRO A 502 -39.63 4.81 -6.70
C PRO A 502 -39.42 6.28 -7.09
N SER A 503 -40.07 6.73 -8.16
CA SER A 503 -39.89 8.07 -8.74
C SER A 503 -40.90 9.12 -8.22
N SER A 504 -40.44 10.38 -8.20
CA SER A 504 -41.22 11.63 -8.35
C SER A 504 -42.47 11.85 -7.46
N GLY A 505 -42.38 12.76 -6.47
CA GLY A 505 -43.61 13.33 -5.87
C GLY A 505 -43.47 14.18 -4.60
N LYS A 506 -43.14 15.48 -4.76
CA LYS A 506 -43.38 16.62 -3.83
C LYS A 506 -42.82 16.55 -2.38
N GLY A 507 -42.17 17.65 -1.97
CA GLY A 507 -42.20 18.16 -0.59
C GLY A 507 -41.34 17.45 0.45
N SER A 508 -40.13 17.94 0.70
CA SER A 508 -39.32 17.54 1.85
C SER A 508 -39.92 18.04 3.17
N LYS A 509 -40.60 17.16 3.91
CA LYS A 509 -40.77 17.27 5.36
C LYS A 509 -39.86 16.25 6.05
N SER A 510 -39.24 16.65 7.15
CA SER A 510 -38.47 15.74 8.02
C SER A 510 -39.39 14.65 8.62
N PRO A 511 -38.88 13.44 8.88
CA PRO A 511 -39.69 12.35 9.40
C PRO A 511 -40.16 12.68 10.83
N SER A 512 -41.47 12.63 11.05
CA SER A 512 -42.06 12.79 12.38
C SER A 512 -41.63 11.63 13.31
N PRO A 513 -41.27 11.89 14.58
CA PRO A 513 -40.93 10.83 15.53
C PRO A 513 -42.02 9.78 15.64
N ARG A 514 -41.62 8.50 15.68
CA ARG A 514 -42.56 7.40 15.97
C ARG A 514 -42.88 7.42 17.47
N PRO A 515 -44.16 7.54 17.89
CA PRO A 515 -44.50 7.52 19.31
C PRO A 515 -44.11 6.19 19.96
N ASN A 516 -43.79 6.25 21.26
CA ASN A 516 -43.37 5.12 22.11
C ASN A 516 -42.06 4.40 21.74
N MET A 517 -41.17 5.02 20.95
CA MET A 517 -39.80 4.51 20.75
C MET A 517 -38.75 5.42 21.43
N PRO A 518 -37.69 4.88 22.07
CA PRO A 518 -36.71 5.66 22.83
C PRO A 518 -35.88 6.60 21.95
N VAL A 519 -35.25 7.61 22.56
CA VAL A 519 -34.23 8.45 21.93
C VAL A 519 -32.85 7.99 22.40
N ARG A 520 -31.87 7.89 21.49
CA ARG A 520 -30.50 7.42 21.79
C ARG A 520 -29.45 8.44 21.34
N TYR A 521 -28.34 8.50 22.07
CA TYR A 521 -27.30 9.53 21.90
C TYR A 521 -25.92 8.86 21.82
N PHE A 522 -25.12 9.21 20.81
CA PHE A 522 -23.77 8.65 20.63
C PHE A 522 -22.71 9.74 20.45
N ILE A 523 -21.55 9.54 21.09
CA ILE A 523 -20.34 10.32 20.81
C ILE A 523 -19.63 9.72 19.59
N MET A 524 -19.39 10.55 18.57
CA MET A 524 -18.57 10.21 17.41
C MET A 524 -17.26 11.01 17.46
N LYS A 525 -16.11 10.35 17.31
CA LYS A 525 -14.79 11.01 17.38
C LYS A 525 -14.23 11.24 15.97
N SER A 526 -13.63 12.40 15.75
CA SER A 526 -12.93 12.74 14.51
C SER A 526 -11.45 13.03 14.79
N SER A 527 -10.56 12.48 13.96
CA SER A 527 -9.12 12.70 14.09
C SER A 527 -8.68 14.13 13.74
N ASN A 528 -9.47 14.87 12.95
CA ASN A 528 -9.23 16.27 12.58
C ASN A 528 -10.57 17.01 12.40
N LEU A 529 -10.52 18.35 12.32
CA LEU A 529 -11.68 19.20 12.06
C LEU A 529 -12.20 19.03 10.61
N ARG A 530 -11.28 18.88 9.64
CA ARG A 530 -11.57 18.79 8.20
C ARG A 530 -12.57 17.69 7.83
N ASN A 531 -12.53 16.55 8.51
CA ASN A 531 -13.51 15.47 8.32
C ASN A 531 -14.93 15.88 8.72
N LEU A 532 -15.09 16.73 9.74
CA LEU A 532 -16.40 17.29 10.12
C LEU A 532 -16.88 18.29 9.07
N GLU A 533 -16.02 19.17 8.56
CA GLU A 533 -16.36 20.10 7.47
C GLU A 533 -16.85 19.36 6.22
N ILE A 534 -16.12 18.33 5.79
CA ILE A 534 -16.48 17.49 4.64
C ILE A 534 -17.82 16.78 4.88
N SER A 535 -18.08 16.35 6.12
CA SER A 535 -19.36 15.76 6.51
C SER A 535 -20.52 16.77 6.49
N GLN A 536 -20.30 17.98 6.99
CA GLN A 536 -21.27 19.08 6.97
C GLN A 536 -21.62 19.54 5.54
N GLN A 537 -20.65 19.51 4.63
CA GLN A 537 -20.85 19.83 3.21
C GLN A 537 -21.58 18.72 2.44
N LYS A 538 -21.26 17.45 2.71
CA LYS A 538 -21.75 16.30 1.92
C LYS A 538 -22.94 15.56 2.54
N GLY A 539 -23.31 15.85 3.79
CA GLY A 539 -24.43 15.19 4.50
C GLY A 539 -24.18 13.70 4.78
N ILE A 540 -22.91 13.30 4.96
CA ILE A 540 -22.48 11.91 5.13
C ILE A 540 -21.40 11.79 6.21
N TRP A 541 -21.44 10.72 7.00
CA TRP A 541 -20.38 10.37 7.95
C TRP A 541 -19.82 8.97 7.65
N SER A 542 -18.56 8.74 8.00
CA SER A 542 -17.90 7.43 7.91
C SER A 542 -17.45 6.94 9.29
N THR A 543 -17.78 5.70 9.64
CA THR A 543 -17.39 5.11 10.92
C THR A 543 -17.02 3.62 10.78
N THR A 544 -16.54 3.03 11.87
CA THR A 544 -16.13 1.63 11.91
C THR A 544 -17.32 0.67 11.71
N PRO A 545 -17.12 -0.53 11.11
CA PRO A 545 -18.17 -1.54 11.00
C PRO A 545 -18.73 -2.07 12.32
N SER A 546 -18.10 -1.74 13.46
CA SER A 546 -18.65 -1.99 14.80
C SER A 546 -19.68 -0.92 15.16
N ASN A 547 -19.31 0.35 15.00
CA ASN A 547 -20.18 1.48 15.34
C ASN A 547 -21.36 1.60 14.37
N GLU A 548 -21.19 1.28 13.08
CA GLU A 548 -22.33 1.14 12.16
C GLU A 548 -23.34 0.09 12.64
N ARG A 549 -22.90 -1.07 13.14
CA ARG A 549 -23.84 -2.10 13.65
C ARG A 549 -24.64 -1.59 14.84
N LYS A 550 -24.02 -0.82 15.76
CA LYS A 550 -24.73 -0.13 16.84
C LYS A 550 -25.71 0.92 16.30
N LEU A 551 -25.28 1.78 15.38
CA LEU A 551 -26.06 2.91 14.88
C LEU A 551 -27.23 2.46 13.99
N ASN A 552 -27.04 1.48 13.11
CA ASN A 552 -28.13 0.88 12.34
C ASN A 552 -29.14 0.19 13.27
N ARG A 553 -28.67 -0.55 14.28
CA ARG A 553 -29.53 -1.16 15.28
C ARG A 553 -30.34 -0.09 16.04
N ALA A 554 -29.67 0.96 16.53
CA ALA A 554 -30.33 2.09 17.17
C ALA A 554 -31.35 2.76 16.24
N PHE A 555 -31.04 2.97 14.96
CA PHE A 555 -31.94 3.57 13.98
C PHE A 555 -33.23 2.77 13.75
N TRP A 556 -33.19 1.43 13.86
CA TRP A 556 -34.39 0.58 13.81
C TRP A 556 -35.12 0.46 15.16
N GLU A 557 -34.42 0.61 16.29
CA GLU A 557 -34.95 0.47 17.66
C GLU A 557 -35.40 1.79 18.32
N SER A 558 -35.20 2.95 17.69
CA SER A 558 -35.40 4.29 18.30
C SER A 558 -36.37 5.17 17.51
N SER A 559 -36.93 6.19 18.17
CA SER A 559 -37.66 7.28 17.49
C SER A 559 -36.71 8.29 16.84
N VAL A 560 -35.60 8.62 17.51
CA VAL A 560 -34.55 9.54 17.05
C VAL A 560 -33.19 9.05 17.55
N VAL A 561 -32.15 9.20 16.74
CA VAL A 561 -30.75 8.94 17.12
C VAL A 561 -29.93 10.22 16.92
N TYR A 562 -29.37 10.75 18.00
CA TYR A 562 -28.49 11.91 17.98
C TYR A 562 -27.02 11.50 17.94
N LEU A 563 -26.23 12.19 17.11
CA LEU A 563 -24.79 12.00 16.97
C LEU A 563 -24.10 13.31 17.39
N ILE A 564 -23.32 13.27 18.46
CA ILE A 564 -22.52 14.40 18.93
C ILE A 564 -21.07 14.17 18.48
N PHE A 565 -20.56 15.06 17.64
CA PHE A 565 -19.21 14.96 17.09
C PHE A 565 -18.19 15.69 17.98
N SER A 566 -17.03 15.07 18.18
CA SER A 566 -15.93 15.64 18.97
C SER A 566 -14.60 15.43 18.23
N VAL A 567 -13.88 16.52 17.95
CA VAL A 567 -12.52 16.44 17.42
C VAL A 567 -11.58 16.05 18.55
N GLN A 568 -10.79 14.99 18.34
CA GLN A 568 -9.64 14.61 19.15
C GLN A 568 -8.81 13.62 18.35
N GLY A 569 -7.49 13.82 18.29
CA GLY A 569 -6.55 13.02 17.50
C GLY A 569 -6.62 11.52 17.81
N SER A 570 -7.46 10.79 17.08
CA SER A 570 -7.73 9.36 17.25
C SER A 570 -7.51 8.66 15.92
N GLY A 571 -6.32 8.07 15.76
CA GLY A 571 -5.89 7.49 14.51
C GLY A 571 -6.52 6.12 14.23
N HIS A 572 -7.75 6.08 13.71
CA HIS A 572 -8.27 4.98 12.89
C HIS A 572 -9.54 5.39 12.12
N PHE A 573 -9.52 5.28 10.80
CA PHE A 573 -10.71 5.38 9.94
C PHE A 573 -10.95 4.06 9.23
N GLN A 574 -12.19 3.56 9.27
CA GLN A 574 -12.63 2.38 8.51
C GLN A 574 -13.90 2.70 7.72
N VAL A 575 -14.10 1.92 6.65
CA VAL A 575 -14.79 2.42 5.46
C VAL A 575 -16.19 1.83 5.30
N ARG A 576 -17.16 2.47 5.96
CA ARG A 576 -18.56 2.51 5.50
C ARG A 576 -19.14 3.90 5.76
N ILE A 577 -20.04 4.33 4.86
CA ILE A 577 -20.55 5.70 4.79
C ILE A 577 -22.07 5.65 4.95
N PHE A 578 -22.63 6.48 5.83
CA PHE A 578 -24.06 6.64 6.02
C PHE A 578 -24.46 8.13 5.98
N LYS A 579 -25.73 8.41 5.64
CA LYS A 579 -26.25 9.78 5.54
C LYS A 579 -26.52 10.35 6.94
N VAL A 580 -26.16 11.61 7.17
CA VAL A 580 -26.43 12.35 8.41
C VAL A 580 -27.08 13.69 8.11
N GLU A 581 -27.90 14.17 9.05
CA GLU A 581 -28.51 15.50 9.02
C GLU A 581 -27.91 16.34 10.15
N TRP A 582 -27.41 17.54 9.81
CA TRP A 582 -26.66 18.39 10.72
C TRP A 582 -27.57 19.44 11.37
N ILE A 583 -27.99 19.17 12.61
CA ILE A 583 -28.98 19.97 13.36
C ILE A 583 -28.36 21.24 13.96
N ARG A 584 -27.15 21.15 14.54
CA ARG A 584 -26.31 22.28 14.97
C ARG A 584 -24.91 22.11 14.37
N LYS A 585 -24.16 23.20 14.21
CA LYS A 585 -22.82 23.20 13.57
C LYS A 585 -21.76 23.94 14.36
N GLU A 586 -22.18 24.74 15.32
CA GLU A 586 -21.33 25.49 16.24
C GLU A 586 -20.56 24.56 17.18
N SER A 587 -19.29 24.89 17.45
CA SER A 587 -18.51 24.21 18.50
C SER A 587 -19.08 24.52 19.88
N LEU A 588 -19.14 23.50 20.75
CA LEU A 588 -19.33 23.68 22.19
C LEU A 588 -17.96 23.49 22.87
N PRO A 589 -17.34 24.54 23.44
CA PRO A 589 -16.04 24.43 24.10
C PRO A 589 -16.06 23.40 25.23
N PHE A 590 -15.03 22.56 25.32
CA PHE A 590 -15.00 21.40 26.23
C PHE A 590 -15.31 21.77 27.69
N GLN A 591 -14.91 22.97 28.14
CA GLN A 591 -15.11 23.46 29.50
C GLN A 591 -16.57 23.38 29.98
N PHE A 592 -17.54 23.69 29.11
CA PHE A 592 -18.97 23.68 29.47
C PHE A 592 -19.47 22.27 29.82
N ALA A 593 -18.88 21.22 29.26
CA ALA A 593 -19.26 19.82 29.49
C ALA A 593 -18.47 19.11 30.60
N HIS A 594 -17.56 19.80 31.33
CA HIS A 594 -16.71 19.16 32.36
C HIS A 594 -17.48 18.49 33.52
N HIS A 595 -18.70 18.95 33.79
CA HIS A 595 -19.56 18.46 34.87
C HIS A 595 -20.40 17.23 34.47
N LEU A 596 -20.48 16.90 33.18
CA LEU A 596 -21.30 15.79 32.69
C LEU A 596 -20.53 14.46 32.79
N LEU A 597 -21.08 13.54 33.58
CA LEU A 597 -20.63 12.15 33.72
C LEU A 597 -21.62 11.23 33.00
N ASN A 598 -21.14 10.11 32.45
CA ASN A 598 -21.99 9.11 31.79
C ASN A 598 -22.06 7.82 32.61
N PRO A 599 -23.20 7.50 33.26
CA PRO A 599 -23.37 6.24 34.00
C PRO A 599 -23.13 4.99 33.15
N TRP A 600 -23.42 5.05 31.83
CA TRP A 600 -23.21 3.95 30.89
C TRP A 600 -21.74 3.79 30.44
N ASN A 601 -20.81 4.46 31.12
CA ASN A 601 -19.35 4.36 30.93
C ASN A 601 -18.62 4.55 32.28
N ASP A 602 -19.02 3.80 33.30
CA ASP A 602 -18.42 3.81 34.66
C ASP A 602 -18.40 5.19 35.33
N ASN A 603 -19.43 6.02 35.11
CA ASN A 603 -19.50 7.43 35.55
C ASN A 603 -18.32 8.31 35.08
N LYS A 604 -17.65 7.94 33.99
CA LYS A 604 -16.58 8.77 33.38
C LYS A 604 -17.15 10.04 32.77
N LYS A 605 -16.36 11.12 32.77
CA LYS A 605 -16.68 12.38 32.07
C LYS A 605 -17.02 12.11 30.60
N VAL A 606 -18.09 12.72 30.09
CA VAL A 606 -18.53 12.58 28.69
C VAL A 606 -17.39 12.87 27.70
N GLN A 607 -16.51 13.81 28.05
CA GLN A 607 -15.33 14.22 27.27
C GLN A 607 -14.37 13.07 26.91
N ILE A 608 -14.20 12.08 27.80
CA ILE A 608 -13.30 10.93 27.60
C ILE A 608 -14.00 9.70 26.99
N SER A 609 -15.13 9.93 26.32
CA SER A 609 -15.84 8.91 25.55
C SER A 609 -15.07 8.47 24.30
N ARG A 610 -15.17 7.17 23.99
CA ARG A 610 -14.59 6.53 22.78
C ARG A 610 -15.50 6.74 21.55
N ASP A 611 -15.01 6.46 20.35
CA ASP A 611 -15.83 6.53 19.13
C ASP A 611 -16.99 5.52 19.18
N GLY A 612 -18.21 5.99 18.93
CA GLY A 612 -19.44 5.20 19.07
C GLY A 612 -19.72 4.74 20.50
N GLN A 613 -19.32 5.54 21.50
CA GLN A 613 -19.79 5.42 22.88
C GLN A 613 -21.22 5.94 22.97
N GLU A 614 -22.10 5.17 23.61
CA GLU A 614 -23.48 5.59 23.88
C GLU A 614 -23.54 6.39 25.18
N LEU A 615 -24.41 7.40 25.23
CA LEU A 615 -24.73 8.18 26.42
C LEU A 615 -26.12 7.82 26.94
N GLU A 616 -26.27 7.82 28.26
CA GLU A 616 -27.59 7.78 28.89
C GLU A 616 -28.48 8.95 28.41
N PRO A 617 -29.78 8.74 28.13
CA PRO A 617 -30.65 9.78 27.56
C PRO A 617 -30.68 11.10 28.32
N GLN A 618 -30.67 11.08 29.65
CA GLN A 618 -30.66 12.29 30.47
C GLN A 618 -29.36 13.09 30.30
N VAL A 619 -28.22 12.40 30.23
CA VAL A 619 -26.89 13.00 29.99
C VAL A 619 -26.77 13.51 28.56
N GLY A 620 -27.31 12.76 27.59
CA GLY A 620 -27.37 13.17 26.18
C GLY A 620 -28.24 14.41 25.95
N GLU A 621 -29.37 14.51 26.63
CA GLU A 621 -30.24 15.70 26.59
C GLU A 621 -29.58 16.91 27.26
N GLN A 622 -29.02 16.75 28.47
CA GLN A 622 -28.26 17.80 29.14
C GLN A 622 -27.11 18.33 28.28
N LEU A 623 -26.39 17.44 27.58
CA LEU A 623 -25.32 17.80 26.66
C LEU A 623 -25.83 18.64 25.48
N LEU A 624 -27.00 18.33 24.91
CA LEU A 624 -27.61 19.17 23.86
C LEU A 624 -28.05 20.54 24.39
N GLN A 625 -28.61 20.61 25.60
CA GLN A 625 -29.04 21.87 26.23
C GLN A 625 -27.88 22.85 26.48
N LEU A 626 -26.62 22.40 26.51
CA LEU A 626 -25.47 23.30 26.63
C LEU A 626 -25.30 24.22 25.40
N TRP A 627 -25.69 23.78 24.20
CA TRP A 627 -25.65 24.64 23.00
C TRP A 627 -26.62 25.84 23.08
N ASP A 628 -27.68 25.76 23.88
CA ASP A 628 -28.62 26.87 24.12
C ASP A 628 -28.13 27.86 25.17
N ARG A 629 -27.00 27.57 25.84
CA ARG A 629 -26.40 28.41 26.88
C ARG A 629 -25.12 29.13 26.44
N ILE A 630 -24.70 28.97 25.19
CA ILE A 630 -23.51 29.63 24.63
C ILE A 630 -23.80 31.14 24.46
N PRO A 631 -23.06 32.05 25.11
CA PRO A 631 -23.24 33.49 24.93
C PRO A 631 -22.94 33.92 23.49
N LEU A 632 -23.69 34.90 22.99
CA LEU A 632 -23.56 35.38 21.60
C LEU A 632 -22.17 35.95 21.24
N GLY A 633 -21.33 36.28 22.24
CA GLY A 633 -19.98 36.81 22.03
C GLY A 633 -18.88 35.77 21.76
N GLU A 634 -19.05 34.50 22.16
CA GLU A 634 -17.98 33.50 22.05
C GLU A 634 -17.96 32.74 20.71
N LYS A 635 -18.92 33.01 19.80
CA LYS A 635 -19.10 32.26 18.55
C LYS A 635 -17.93 32.30 17.55
N ASN A 636 -16.92 33.13 17.78
CA ASN A 636 -15.72 33.28 16.94
C ASN A 636 -14.41 32.82 17.62
N ALA A 637 -14.47 32.24 18.83
CA ALA A 637 -13.29 31.67 19.49
C ALA A 637 -12.98 30.28 18.90
N THR A 638 -11.92 30.18 18.10
CA THR A 638 -11.40 28.92 17.56
C THR A 638 -10.31 28.34 18.47
N ASP A 639 -10.65 27.25 19.17
CA ASP A 639 -9.74 26.26 19.78
C ASP A 639 -10.28 24.84 19.47
#